data_AF-A0A831K2B4-F1
#
_entry.id   AF-A0A831K2B4-F1
#
_cell.length_a   1.000
_cell.length_b   1.000
_cell.length_c   1.000
_cell.angle_alpha   90.00
_cell.angle_beta   90.00
_cell.angle_gamma   90.00
#
_symmetry.space_group_name_H-M   'P 1'
#
loop_
_entity.id
_entity.type
_entity.pdbx_description
1 polymer ?
#
loop_
_entity_poly.entity_id
_entity_poly.type
_entity_poly.pdbx_seq_one_letter_code
_entity_poly.pdbx_strand_id
1 'polypeptide(L)'
;MIRPMLRWLWMLAGWVELIALTAVLYPLSFLPEKPRQRKWYTRLFHLWCKAWVDALGVDLRLHQHNHHPLPEHYILIANHPSAFEDIGIPSLFPVHSLAKIEVKSWPIVGRISAASGTLYVHRESKNSRQAASDEMLEALQEGHNIALYPEGG
;
A
#
# COMPACT_ATOMS: atom_id res chain seq x y z
N MET A 1 -5.59 2.89 -34.66
CA MET A 1 -6.38 1.76 -34.15
C MET A 1 -5.59 0.74 -33.30
N ILE A 2 -4.29 0.51 -33.55
CA ILE A 2 -3.51 -0.53 -32.82
C ILE A 2 -3.21 -0.16 -31.35
N ARG A 3 -2.84 1.10 -31.07
CA ARG A 3 -2.54 1.59 -29.71
C ARG A 3 -3.68 1.42 -28.70
N PRO A 4 -4.95 1.77 -29.00
CA PRO A 4 -6.04 1.55 -28.05
C PRO A 4 -6.30 0.06 -27.81
N MET A 5 -6.17 -0.80 -28.83
CA MET A 5 -6.37 -2.24 -28.70
C MET A 5 -5.32 -2.88 -27.76
N LEU A 6 -4.05 -2.50 -27.91
CA LEU A 6 -2.97 -2.92 -27.01
C LEU A 6 -3.22 -2.47 -25.56
N ARG A 7 -3.71 -1.24 -25.37
CA ARG A 7 -4.06 -0.73 -24.04
C ARG A 7 -5.17 -1.56 -23.40
N TRP A 8 -6.22 -1.91 -24.14
CA TRP A 8 -7.30 -2.76 -23.65
C TRP A 8 -6.82 -4.16 -23.26
N LEU A 9 -5.98 -4.79 -24.09
CA LEU A 9 -5.39 -6.09 -23.78
C LEU A 9 -4.52 -6.04 -22.52
N TRP A 10 -3.73 -4.97 -22.36
CA TRP A 10 -2.90 -4.78 -21.18
C TRP A 10 -3.74 -4.55 -19.92
N MET A 11 -4.77 -3.71 -19.99
CA MET A 11 -5.69 -3.51 -18.86
C MET A 11 -6.41 -4.81 -18.49
N LEU A 12 -6.84 -5.61 -19.48
CA LEU A 12 -7.44 -6.92 -19.24
C LEU A 12 -6.46 -7.85 -18.53
N ALA A 13 -5.20 -7.89 -18.96
CA ALA A 13 -4.16 -8.66 -18.29
C ALA A 13 -3.93 -8.17 -16.85
N GLY A 14 -3.92 -6.86 -16.62
CA GLY A 14 -3.84 -6.26 -15.29
C GLY A 14 -5.01 -6.66 -14.38
N TRP A 15 -6.24 -6.69 -14.91
CA TRP A 15 -7.41 -7.18 -14.17
C TRP A 15 -7.28 -8.67 -13.81
N VAL A 16 -6.79 -9.50 -14.73
CA VAL A 16 -6.55 -10.92 -14.46
C VAL A 16 -5.49 -11.11 -13.36
N GLU A 17 -4.38 -10.37 -13.44
CA GLU A 17 -3.33 -10.38 -12.41
C GLU A 17 -3.85 -9.91 -11.06
N LEU A 18 -4.61 -8.82 -11.02
CA LEU A 18 -5.22 -8.29 -9.81
C LEU A 18 -6.17 -9.31 -9.17
N ILE A 19 -7.02 -9.96 -9.96
CA ILE A 19 -7.93 -11.01 -9.47
C ILE A 19 -7.14 -12.20 -8.93
N ALA A 20 -6.11 -12.66 -9.64
CA ALA A 20 -5.28 -13.78 -9.22
C ALA A 20 -4.54 -13.48 -7.90
N LEU A 21 -3.90 -12.31 -7.79
CA LEU A 21 -3.23 -11.89 -6.57
C LEU A 21 -4.22 -11.71 -5.42
N THR A 22 -5.41 -11.17 -5.68
CA THR A 22 -6.48 -11.06 -4.66
C THR A 22 -6.93 -12.44 -4.18
N ALA A 23 -7.14 -13.39 -5.09
CA ALA A 23 -7.54 -14.76 -4.75
C ALA A 23 -6.49 -15.52 -3.93
N VAL A 24 -5.21 -15.16 -4.06
CA VAL A 24 -4.10 -15.70 -3.25
C VAL A 24 -3.99 -14.96 -1.91
N LEU A 25 -3.92 -13.62 -1.93
CA LEU A 25 -3.68 -12.82 -0.73
C LEU A 25 -4.84 -12.84 0.25
N TYR A 26 -6.08 -12.90 -0.24
CA TYR A 26 -7.27 -12.89 0.60
C TYR A 26 -7.32 -14.08 1.57
N PRO A 27 -7.24 -15.36 1.15
CA PRO A 27 -7.22 -16.48 2.09
C PRO A 27 -5.97 -16.46 2.99
N LEU A 28 -4.81 -16.04 2.44
CA LEU A 28 -3.57 -15.97 3.22
C LEU A 28 -3.62 -14.91 4.32
N SER A 29 -4.46 -13.87 4.17
CA SER A 29 -4.67 -12.84 5.20
C SER A 29 -5.31 -13.38 6.50
N PHE A 30 -5.83 -14.62 6.48
CA PHE A 30 -6.39 -15.28 7.66
C PHE A 30 -5.39 -16.16 8.42
N LEU A 31 -4.17 -16.33 7.88
CA LEU A 31 -3.13 -17.08 8.56
C LEU A 31 -2.55 -16.27 9.74
N PRO A 32 -2.14 -16.93 10.82
CA PRO A 32 -1.56 -16.25 11.99
C PRO A 32 -0.28 -15.52 11.63
N GLU A 33 -0.12 -14.31 12.14
CA GLU A 33 0.98 -13.41 11.79
C GLU A 33 2.32 -13.89 12.37
N LYS A 34 3.16 -14.54 11.55
CA LYS A 34 4.56 -14.79 11.88
C LYS A 34 5.47 -13.73 11.24
N PRO A 35 6.58 -13.31 11.89
CA PRO A 35 7.49 -12.29 11.35
C PRO A 35 8.02 -12.61 9.94
N ARG A 36 8.32 -13.89 9.68
CA ARG A 36 8.75 -14.37 8.35
C ARG A 36 7.61 -14.35 7.32
N GLN A 37 6.37 -14.55 7.76
CA GLN A 37 5.20 -14.51 6.88
C GLN A 37 4.86 -13.08 6.46
N ARG A 38 5.03 -12.11 7.36
CA ARG A 38 4.88 -10.68 7.08
C ARG A 38 5.76 -10.25 5.90
N LYS A 39 7.04 -10.64 5.85
CA LYS A 39 7.98 -10.22 4.78
C LYS A 39 7.56 -10.60 3.36
N TRP A 40 7.15 -11.84 3.11
CA TRP A 40 6.74 -12.24 1.74
C TRP A 40 5.34 -11.74 1.42
N TYR A 41 4.44 -11.68 2.41
CA TYR A 41 3.10 -11.15 2.22
C TYR A 41 3.16 -9.67 1.82
N THR A 42 3.98 -8.87 2.51
CA THR A 42 4.21 -7.45 2.15
C THR A 42 4.77 -7.31 0.73
N ARG A 43 5.68 -8.19 0.28
CA ARG A 43 6.15 -8.18 -1.13
C ARG A 43 5.03 -8.45 -2.13
N LEU A 44 4.18 -9.45 -1.86
CA LEU A 44 3.03 -9.73 -2.71
C LEU A 44 1.99 -8.60 -2.65
N PHE A 45 1.85 -7.93 -1.50
CA PHE A 45 1.01 -6.75 -1.35
C PHE A 45 1.49 -5.60 -2.25
N HIS A 46 2.79 -5.32 -2.32
CA HIS A 46 3.31 -4.31 -3.25
C HIS A 46 3.06 -4.68 -4.72
N LEU A 47 3.17 -5.97 -5.07
CA LEU A 47 2.78 -6.44 -6.41
C LEU A 47 1.27 -6.30 -6.64
N TRP A 48 0.44 -6.55 -5.63
CA TRP A 48 -1.00 -6.36 -5.70
C TRP A 48 -1.36 -4.88 -5.90
N CYS A 49 -0.67 -3.97 -5.22
CA CYS A 49 -0.79 -2.52 -5.45
C CYS A 49 -0.38 -2.13 -6.88
N LYS A 50 0.69 -2.72 -7.42
CA LYS A 50 1.07 -2.53 -8.83
C LYS A 50 0.01 -3.05 -9.80
N ALA A 51 -0.54 -4.24 -9.55
CA ALA A 51 -1.61 -4.81 -10.37
C ALA A 51 -2.88 -3.94 -10.36
N TRP A 52 -3.18 -3.25 -9.25
CA TRP A 52 -4.23 -2.23 -9.22
C TRP A 52 -3.96 -1.07 -10.18
N VAL A 53 -2.74 -0.50 -10.16
CA VAL A 53 -2.34 0.59 -11.06
C VAL A 53 -2.50 0.15 -12.53
N ASP A 54 -2.06 -1.06 -12.84
CA ASP A 54 -2.12 -1.63 -14.18
C ASP A 54 -3.57 -1.92 -14.63
N ALA A 55 -4.39 -2.52 -13.75
CA ALA A 55 -5.81 -2.78 -14.00
C ALA A 55 -6.63 -1.50 -14.21
N LEU A 56 -6.31 -0.42 -13.48
CA LEU A 56 -6.94 0.89 -13.64
C LEU A 56 -6.51 1.60 -14.94
N GLY A 57 -5.49 1.10 -15.63
CA GLY A 57 -5.01 1.72 -16.87
C GLY A 57 -4.26 3.03 -16.63
N VAL A 58 -3.68 3.21 -15.44
CA VAL A 58 -2.99 4.43 -15.00
C VAL A 58 -1.53 4.38 -15.42
N ASP A 59 -1.07 5.41 -16.12
CA ASP A 59 0.35 5.62 -16.44
C ASP A 59 1.02 6.32 -15.25
N LEU A 60 1.43 5.53 -14.25
CA LEU A 60 2.09 6.03 -13.05
C LEU A 60 3.58 6.26 -13.31
N ARG A 61 4.01 7.52 -13.26
CA ARG A 61 5.40 7.93 -13.52
C ARG A 61 6.05 8.53 -12.29
N LEU A 62 7.17 7.96 -11.88
CA LEU A 62 8.02 8.53 -10.84
C LEU A 62 8.97 9.58 -11.44
N HIS A 63 8.75 10.84 -11.10
CA HIS A 63 9.67 11.93 -11.38
C HIS A 63 10.46 12.24 -10.11
N GLN A 64 11.78 12.01 -10.12
CA GLN A 64 12.64 12.19 -8.96
C GLN A 64 13.75 13.19 -9.25
N HIS A 65 14.01 14.08 -8.28
CA HIS A 65 15.14 15.02 -8.33
C HIS A 65 16.36 14.49 -7.56
N ASN A 66 16.15 13.55 -6.63
CA ASN A 66 17.24 12.88 -5.94
C ASN A 66 17.77 11.72 -6.79
N HIS A 67 19.06 11.73 -7.11
CA HIS A 67 19.72 10.66 -7.85
C HIS A 67 20.48 9.67 -6.95
N HIS A 68 20.53 9.95 -5.64
CA HIS A 68 21.10 9.02 -4.68
C HIS A 68 20.10 7.91 -4.34
N PRO A 69 20.60 6.70 -4.03
CA PRO A 69 19.75 5.65 -3.48
C PRO A 69 18.99 6.14 -2.25
N LEU A 70 17.73 5.70 -2.10
CA LEU A 70 17.02 5.89 -0.84
C LEU A 70 17.77 5.15 0.28
N PRO A 71 17.79 5.71 1.51
CA PRO A 71 18.36 5.01 2.64
C PRO A 71 17.59 3.71 2.92
N GLU A 72 18.21 2.76 3.62
CA GLU A 72 17.57 1.49 3.98
C GLU A 72 16.31 1.69 4.83
N HIS A 73 16.37 2.68 5.74
CA HIS A 73 15.27 3.09 6.60
C HIS A 73 14.89 4.54 6.36
N TYR A 74 13.61 4.80 6.09
CA TYR A 74 13.08 6.13 5.82
C TYR A 74 11.60 6.27 6.17
N ILE A 75 11.20 7.52 6.32
CA ILE A 75 9.81 7.95 6.38
C ILE A 75 9.52 8.72 5.09
N LEU A 76 8.56 8.24 4.31
CA LEU A 76 8.05 8.94 3.13
C LEU A 76 6.94 9.88 3.56
N ILE A 77 7.10 11.16 3.26
CA ILE A 77 6.12 12.21 3.57
C ILE A 77 5.52 12.66 2.24
N ALA A 78 4.20 12.55 2.11
CA ALA A 78 3.49 12.93 0.89
C ALA A 78 2.18 13.64 1.21
N ASN A 79 1.61 14.30 0.20
CA ASN A 79 0.21 14.70 0.18
C ASN A 79 -0.70 13.47 -0.11
N HIS A 80 -1.97 13.55 0.28
CA HIS A 80 -3.03 12.53 0.12
C HIS A 80 -4.29 13.16 -0.52
N PRO A 81 -4.19 13.65 -1.77
CA PRO A 81 -5.30 14.31 -2.44
C PRO A 81 -6.40 13.34 -2.91
N SER A 82 -6.15 12.03 -2.92
CA SER A 82 -7.13 11.03 -3.36
C SER A 82 -6.96 9.68 -2.64
N ALA A 83 -7.84 8.72 -2.91
CA ALA A 83 -7.67 7.35 -2.42
C ALA A 83 -6.63 6.56 -3.23
N PHE A 84 -6.16 7.09 -4.37
CA PHE A 84 -5.21 6.39 -5.23
C PHE A 84 -3.85 6.24 -4.56
N GLU A 85 -3.45 7.15 -3.70
CA GLU A 85 -2.18 7.15 -2.97
C GLU A 85 -2.01 5.86 -2.15
N ASP A 86 -3.11 5.30 -1.63
CA ASP A 86 -3.11 4.07 -0.82
C ASP A 86 -2.63 2.83 -1.61
N ILE A 87 -2.70 2.87 -2.95
CA ILE A 87 -2.14 1.84 -3.85
C ILE A 87 -0.94 2.35 -4.65
N GLY A 88 -0.93 3.62 -5.05
CA GLY A 88 0.10 4.21 -5.89
C GLY A 88 1.44 4.30 -5.16
N ILE A 89 1.44 4.77 -3.91
CA ILE A 89 2.67 4.88 -3.12
C ILE A 89 3.27 3.50 -2.84
N PRO A 90 2.53 2.51 -2.31
CA PRO A 90 3.06 1.15 -2.10
C PRO A 90 3.41 0.41 -3.39
N SER A 91 2.89 0.81 -4.56
CA SER A 91 3.29 0.21 -5.84
C SER A 91 4.71 0.62 -6.27
N LEU A 92 5.20 1.76 -5.78
CA LEU A 92 6.51 2.33 -6.12
C LEU A 92 7.53 2.18 -5.00
N PHE A 93 7.08 2.25 -3.74
CA PHE A 93 7.95 2.28 -2.56
C PHE A 93 7.60 1.13 -1.60
N PRO A 94 8.61 0.46 -1.01
CA PRO A 94 8.40 -0.59 -0.02
C PRO A 94 8.06 0.01 1.36
N VAL A 95 6.86 0.57 1.49
CA VAL A 95 6.38 1.30 2.68
C VAL A 95 5.07 0.74 3.21
N HIS A 96 4.87 0.86 4.52
CA HIS A 96 3.55 0.72 5.14
C HIS A 96 2.86 2.08 5.19
N SER A 97 1.71 2.19 4.55
CA SER A 97 0.93 3.44 4.54
C SER A 97 0.12 3.59 5.82
N LEU A 98 -0.09 4.85 6.22
CA LEU A 98 -1.04 5.23 7.26
C LEU A 98 -2.45 5.40 6.66
N ALA A 99 -3.37 4.50 6.98
CA ALA A 99 -4.73 4.48 6.44
C ALA A 99 -5.79 4.88 7.48
N LYS A 100 -6.98 5.25 6.98
CA LYS A 100 -8.18 5.47 7.80
C LYS A 100 -8.63 4.15 8.44
N ILE A 101 -8.93 4.14 9.74
CA ILE A 101 -9.36 2.92 10.44
C ILE A 101 -10.61 2.27 9.80
N GLU A 102 -11.47 3.06 9.17
CA GLU A 102 -12.65 2.57 8.46
C GLU A 102 -12.27 1.64 7.30
N VAL A 103 -11.13 1.88 6.65
CA VAL A 103 -10.63 1.02 5.55
C VAL A 103 -10.33 -0.39 6.05
N LYS A 104 -9.89 -0.54 7.31
CA LYS A 104 -9.64 -1.85 7.93
C LYS A 104 -10.87 -2.76 7.91
N SER A 105 -12.07 -2.17 7.93
CA SER A 105 -13.35 -2.91 7.94
C SER A 105 -13.75 -3.43 6.55
N TRP A 106 -13.08 -3.01 5.48
CA TRP A 106 -13.43 -3.44 4.13
C TRP A 106 -13.10 -4.92 3.92
N PRO A 107 -14.03 -5.72 3.37
CA PRO A 107 -13.94 -7.18 3.41
C PRO A 107 -12.70 -7.73 2.71
N ILE A 108 -12.29 -7.14 1.58
CA ILE A 108 -11.15 -7.61 0.80
C ILE A 108 -9.94 -6.71 1.01
N VAL A 109 -10.05 -5.44 0.64
CA VAL A 109 -8.95 -4.47 0.68
C VAL A 109 -8.47 -4.23 2.11
N GLY A 110 -9.39 -4.02 3.05
CA GLY A 110 -9.07 -3.81 4.46
C GLY A 110 -8.36 -5.01 5.07
N ARG A 111 -8.84 -6.21 4.74
CA ARG A 111 -8.24 -7.46 5.22
C ARG A 111 -6.83 -7.69 4.68
N ILE A 112 -6.63 -7.52 3.38
CA ILE A 112 -5.33 -7.69 2.73
C ILE A 112 -4.33 -6.63 3.21
N SER A 113 -4.74 -5.37 3.31
CA SER A 113 -3.88 -4.28 3.80
C SER A 113 -3.50 -4.45 5.27
N ALA A 114 -4.41 -4.91 6.13
CA ALA A 114 -4.10 -5.18 7.53
C ALA A 114 -3.03 -6.28 7.65
N ALA A 115 -3.19 -7.39 6.90
CA ALA A 115 -2.22 -8.48 6.91
C ALA A 115 -0.86 -8.08 6.30
N SER A 116 -0.80 -7.03 5.46
CA SER A 116 0.46 -6.52 4.91
C SER A 116 1.25 -5.64 5.85
N GLY A 117 0.62 -5.15 6.94
CA GLY A 117 1.25 -4.25 7.91
C GLY A 117 0.83 -2.77 7.76
N THR A 118 -0.25 -2.48 7.03
CA THR A 118 -0.83 -1.13 6.97
C THR A 118 -1.20 -0.66 8.36
N LEU A 119 -0.81 0.57 8.69
CA LEU A 119 -1.05 1.20 9.99
C LEU A 119 -2.38 1.97 9.92
N TYR A 120 -3.15 1.99 11.00
CA TYR A 120 -4.50 2.56 10.98
C TYR A 120 -4.72 3.64 12.03
N VAL A 121 -5.36 4.74 11.63
CA VAL A 121 -5.58 5.90 12.51
C VAL A 121 -7.04 6.35 12.54
N HIS A 122 -7.52 6.71 13.73
CA HIS A 122 -8.76 7.49 13.87
C HIS A 122 -8.42 8.98 13.74
N ARG A 123 -8.84 9.62 12.64
CA ARG A 123 -8.50 11.05 12.40
C ARG A 123 -9.25 12.03 13.32
N GLU A 124 -10.39 11.62 13.88
CA GLU A 124 -11.26 12.51 14.69
C GLU A 124 -10.85 12.65 16.17
N SER A 125 -9.83 11.93 16.66
CA SER A 125 -9.47 11.94 18.10
C SER A 125 -8.03 12.37 18.34
N LYS A 126 -7.82 13.32 19.28
CA LYS A 126 -6.47 13.72 19.72
C LYS A 126 -5.68 12.55 20.31
N ASN A 127 -6.34 11.64 21.04
CA ASN A 127 -5.70 10.46 21.63
C ASN A 127 -5.26 9.45 20.58
N SER A 128 -5.98 9.38 19.46
CA SER A 128 -5.62 8.52 18.33
C SER A 128 -4.32 8.94 17.64
N ARG A 129 -3.99 10.24 17.63
CA ARG A 129 -2.71 10.70 17.08
C ARG A 129 -1.50 10.20 17.87
N GLN A 130 -1.63 10.07 19.21
CA GLN A 130 -0.56 9.50 20.03
C GLN A 130 -0.42 8.01 19.74
N ALA A 131 -1.53 7.26 19.76
CA ALA A 131 -1.53 5.83 19.44
C ALA A 131 -0.94 5.54 18.04
N ALA A 132 -1.31 6.33 17.04
CA ALA A 132 -0.73 6.26 15.70
C ALA A 132 0.78 6.52 15.70
N SER A 133 1.24 7.49 16.50
CA SER A 133 2.67 7.80 16.61
C SER A 133 3.43 6.65 17.27
N ASP A 134 2.84 6.00 18.27
CA ASP A 134 3.42 4.85 18.94
C ASP A 134 3.49 3.64 17.99
N GLU A 135 2.43 3.38 17.21
CA GLU A 135 2.40 2.30 16.20
C GLU A 135 3.42 2.55 15.07
N MET A 136 3.55 3.80 14.62
CA MET A 136 4.59 4.18 13.66
C MET A 136 5.99 4.00 14.25
N LEU A 137 6.20 4.34 15.52
CA LEU A 137 7.50 4.15 16.18
C LEU A 137 7.86 2.67 16.27
N GLU A 138 6.90 1.81 16.63
CA GLU A 138 7.10 0.35 16.67
C GLU A 138 7.45 -0.20 15.28
N ALA A 139 6.72 0.18 14.24
CA ALA A 139 7.02 -0.24 12.87
C ALA A 139 8.41 0.21 12.40
N LEU A 140 8.85 1.43 12.75
CA LEU A 140 10.21 1.90 12.47
C LEU A 140 11.27 1.09 13.23
N GLN A 141 11.02 0.73 14.49
CA GLN A 141 11.90 -0.12 15.29
C GLN A 141 12.01 -1.55 14.74
N GLU A 142 10.94 -2.06 14.12
CA GLU A 142 10.93 -3.34 13.38
C GLU A 142 11.67 -3.25 12.02
N GLY A 143 12.13 -2.06 11.64
CA GLY A 143 12.88 -1.80 10.41
C GLY A 143 11.99 -1.57 9.18
N HIS A 144 10.70 -1.27 9.37
CA HIS A 144 9.79 -0.95 8.27
C HIS A 144 9.87 0.53 7.89
N ASN A 145 9.77 0.80 6.58
CA ASN A 145 9.58 2.16 6.07
C ASN A 145 8.11 2.53 6.12
N ILE A 146 7.81 3.79 6.39
CA ILE A 146 6.43 4.27 6.58
C ILE A 146 6.12 5.37 5.57
N ALA A 147 4.91 5.38 5.03
CA ALA A 147 4.36 6.52 4.30
C ALA A 147 3.32 7.25 5.16
N LEU A 148 3.55 8.53 5.40
CA LEU A 148 2.67 9.41 6.18
C LEU A 148 2.21 10.60 5.35
N TYR A 149 1.02 11.10 5.73
CA TYR A 149 0.31 12.14 5.01
C TYR A 149 -0.11 13.26 5.97
N PRO A 150 0.71 14.32 6.16
CA PRO A 150 0.55 15.28 7.26
C PRO A 150 -0.71 16.13 7.19
N GLU A 151 -1.29 16.26 6.00
CA GLU A 151 -2.48 17.07 5.74
C GLU A 151 -3.73 16.53 6.43
N GLY A 152 -3.72 15.28 6.89
CA GLY A 152 -4.64 14.77 7.91
C GLY A 152 -6.10 15.16 7.67
N GLY A 153 -6.71 14.69 6.58
CA GLY A 153 -8.17 14.72 6.46
C GLY A 153 -8.86 13.78 7.43
#